data_AF-A0A9E4KHI8-F1
#
_entry.id   AF-A0A9E4KHI8-F1
#
_cell.length_a   1.000
_cell.length_b   1.000
_cell.length_c   1.000
_cell.angle_alpha   90.00
_cell.angle_beta   90.00
_cell.angle_gamma   90.00
#
_symmetry.space_group_name_H-M   'P 1'
#
loop_
_entity.id
_entity.type
_entity.pdbx_description
1 polymer ?
#
loop_
_entity_poly.entity_id
_entity_poly.type
_entity_poly.pdbx_seq_one_letter_code
_entity_poly.pdbx_strand_id
1 'polypeptide(L)'
;MTENTERPVFVVSSPRSGSTLLRLILDAHPNLAVPPPAWLTHFIYPYLFSYGDLSNEANLAEMIEDSLATPTIRAWPISPTQEEVRDEMQEPTFAEMYAALHRLYAKSEGKERWGEKTPRVCFYMEDLKSMYPGAVRPHHQGRPGRRHRHRRFRAVAEQPLRDRRRLARLRPDRERFGEKAGA
;
A
#
# COMPACT_ATOMS: atom_id res chain seq x y z
N MET A 1 6.07 22.85 -7.37
CA MET A 1 6.48 21.48 -7.01
C MET A 1 7.03 21.56 -5.60
N THR A 2 6.17 21.36 -4.61
CA THR A 2 6.56 21.21 -3.21
C THR A 2 7.46 19.97 -3.13
N GLU A 3 8.70 20.14 -2.68
CA GLU A 3 9.57 18.99 -2.43
C GLU A 3 8.92 18.15 -1.33
N ASN A 4 8.69 16.86 -1.59
CA ASN A 4 8.18 15.96 -0.58
C ASN A 4 9.28 15.73 0.48
N THR A 5 9.20 16.49 1.58
CA THR A 5 10.17 16.46 2.68
C THR A 5 9.95 15.28 3.62
N GLU A 6 8.93 14.45 3.36
CA GLU A 6 8.67 13.28 4.17
C GLU A 6 9.81 12.26 4.11
N ARG A 7 10.01 11.61 5.26
CA ARG A 7 11.06 10.60 5.45
C ARG A 7 10.46 9.26 5.88
N PRO A 8 9.63 8.64 5.03
CA PRO A 8 9.05 7.34 5.33
C PRO A 8 10.12 6.27 5.43
N VAL A 9 9.81 5.23 6.19
CA VAL A 9 10.72 4.10 6.43
C VAL A 9 10.30 2.91 5.56
N PHE A 10 11.04 2.60 4.49
CA PHE A 10 10.75 1.43 3.65
C PHE A 10 11.58 0.23 4.04
N VAL A 11 10.94 -0.81 4.56
CA VAL A 11 11.60 -2.04 5.00
C VAL A 11 11.73 -3.03 3.85
N VAL A 12 12.95 -3.12 3.31
CA VAL A 12 13.25 -4.03 2.19
C VAL A 12 13.81 -5.35 2.73
N SER A 13 13.23 -6.46 2.29
CA SER A 13 13.60 -7.80 2.76
C SER A 13 13.43 -8.87 1.68
N SER A 14 14.18 -9.96 1.79
CA SER A 14 13.96 -11.17 1.00
C SER A 14 12.77 -11.96 1.55
N PRO A 15 12.06 -12.75 0.71
CA PRO A 15 11.04 -13.67 1.20
C PRO A 15 11.63 -14.60 2.28
N ARG A 16 10.82 -14.91 3.31
CA ARG A 16 11.17 -15.82 4.41
C ARG A 16 12.30 -15.35 5.34
N SER A 17 12.68 -14.06 5.30
CA SER A 17 13.73 -13.48 6.17
C SER A 17 13.24 -12.99 7.54
N GLY A 18 12.05 -13.41 8.01
CA GLY A 18 11.47 -12.87 9.25
C GLY A 18 10.99 -11.42 9.14
N SER A 19 10.77 -10.90 7.94
CA SER A 19 10.41 -9.49 7.76
C SER A 19 9.05 -9.10 8.33
N THR A 20 8.15 -10.05 8.58
CA THR A 20 6.93 -9.80 9.35
C THR A 20 7.23 -9.55 10.82
N LEU A 21 8.18 -10.28 11.42
CA LEU A 21 8.62 -10.02 12.79
C LEU A 21 9.29 -8.65 12.89
N LEU A 22 10.18 -8.33 11.95
CA LEU A 22 10.81 -7.00 11.92
C LEU A 22 9.76 -5.87 11.79
N ARG A 23 8.75 -6.04 10.94
CA ARG A 23 7.63 -5.10 10.83
C ARG A 23 6.97 -4.87 12.19
N LEU A 24 6.63 -5.96 12.91
CA LEU A 24 5.99 -5.88 14.22
C LEU A 24 6.88 -5.18 15.27
N ILE A 25 8.19 -5.44 15.25
CA ILE A 25 9.15 -4.76 16.14
C ILE A 25 9.19 -3.25 15.83
N LEU A 26 9.21 -2.89 14.55
CA LEU A 26 9.23 -1.48 14.15
C LEU A 26 7.90 -0.78 14.47
N ASP A 27 6.78 -1.45 14.29
CA ASP A 27 5.44 -0.94 14.60
C ASP A 27 5.22 -0.76 16.11
N ALA A 28 5.95 -1.49 16.95
CA ALA A 28 5.94 -1.30 18.40
C ALA A 28 6.75 -0.06 18.86
N HIS A 29 7.45 0.62 17.95
CA HIS A 29 8.22 1.82 18.29
C HIS A 29 7.26 3.00 18.56
N PRO A 30 7.47 3.79 19.64
CA PRO A 30 6.53 4.84 20.06
C PRO A 30 6.28 5.92 19.01
N ASN A 31 7.25 6.16 18.12
CA ASN A 31 7.15 7.22 17.10
C ASN A 31 7.02 6.72 15.66
N LEU A 32 6.93 5.40 15.40
CA LEU A 32 6.91 4.85 14.04
C LEU A 32 5.82 3.80 13.88
N ALA A 33 4.84 4.07 13.01
CA ALA A 33 3.82 3.12 12.62
C ALA A 33 4.26 2.35 11.37
N VAL A 34 4.16 1.02 11.38
CA VAL A 34 4.42 0.18 10.20
C VAL A 34 3.23 -0.78 10.00
N PRO A 35 2.19 -0.34 9.26
CA PRO A 35 0.95 -1.09 9.11
C PRO A 35 1.15 -2.46 8.46
N PRO A 36 0.13 -3.35 8.52
CA PRO A 36 0.11 -4.56 7.72
C PRO A 36 0.38 -4.24 6.23
N PRO A 37 1.02 -5.15 5.47
CA PRO A 37 1.43 -4.88 4.08
C PRO A 37 0.30 -4.32 3.21
N ALA A 38 0.49 -3.12 2.64
CA ALA A 38 -0.52 -2.42 1.86
C ALA A 38 -0.70 -3.02 0.46
N TRP A 39 0.39 -3.45 -0.19
CA TRP A 39 0.41 -3.94 -1.58
C TRP A 39 -0.10 -2.97 -2.66
N LEU A 40 -0.31 -1.69 -2.35
CA LEU A 40 -0.80 -0.69 -3.31
C LEU A 40 0.15 -0.46 -4.49
N THR A 41 1.46 -0.61 -4.28
CA THR A 41 2.47 -0.60 -5.36
C THR A 41 2.30 -1.75 -6.36
N HIS A 42 1.57 -2.80 -6.00
CA HIS A 42 1.31 -3.96 -6.87
C HIS A 42 -0.10 -3.96 -7.45
N PHE A 43 -1.07 -3.44 -6.71
CA PHE A 43 -2.48 -3.47 -7.12
C PHE A 43 -2.95 -2.20 -7.80
N ILE A 44 -2.37 -1.04 -7.48
CA ILE A 44 -2.82 0.26 -8.00
C ILE A 44 -1.75 0.88 -8.90
N TYR A 45 -0.51 0.98 -8.43
CA TYR A 45 0.55 1.69 -9.16
C TYR A 45 0.78 1.23 -10.61
N PRO A 46 0.78 -0.09 -10.95
CA PRO A 46 0.97 -0.53 -12.34
C PRO A 46 -0.16 -0.12 -13.28
N TYR A 47 -1.33 0.22 -12.72
CA TYR A 47 -2.53 0.63 -13.45
C TYR A 47 -2.81 2.12 -13.28
N LEU A 48 -1.86 2.91 -12.78
CA LEU A 48 -2.06 4.34 -12.56
C LEU A 48 -2.56 5.07 -13.83
N PHE A 49 -2.08 4.63 -14.99
CA PHE A 49 -2.48 5.16 -16.29
C PHE A 49 -3.98 4.97 -16.61
N SER A 50 -4.67 3.99 -16.01
CA SER A 50 -6.09 3.74 -16.30
C SER A 50 -7.03 4.74 -15.63
N TYR A 51 -6.58 5.40 -14.56
CA TYR A 51 -7.34 6.48 -13.91
C TYR A 51 -7.27 7.79 -14.72
N GLY A 52 -6.32 7.93 -15.63
CA GLY A 52 -6.14 9.15 -16.42
C GLY A 52 -5.50 10.27 -15.60
N ASP A 53 -5.92 11.51 -15.83
CA ASP A 53 -5.39 12.67 -15.11
C ASP A 53 -5.99 12.75 -13.71
N LEU A 54 -5.13 12.64 -12.68
CA LEU A 54 -5.54 12.70 -11.28
C LEU A 54 -5.85 14.13 -10.81
N SER A 55 -5.50 15.17 -11.58
CA SER A 55 -5.98 16.53 -11.31
C SER A 55 -7.51 16.63 -11.40
N ASN A 56 -8.15 15.68 -12.09
CA ASN A 56 -9.59 15.52 -12.08
C ASN A 56 -10.05 14.80 -10.81
N GLU A 57 -10.90 15.49 -10.05
CA GLU A 57 -11.51 15.03 -8.82
C GLU A 57 -12.14 13.63 -8.92
N ALA A 58 -12.86 13.34 -10.00
CA ALA A 58 -13.54 12.06 -10.19
C ALA A 58 -12.56 10.90 -10.36
N ASN A 59 -11.48 11.13 -11.11
CA ASN A 59 -10.44 10.13 -11.35
C ASN A 59 -9.65 9.84 -10.06
N LEU A 60 -9.37 10.89 -9.28
CA LEU A 60 -8.69 10.74 -8.00
C LEU A 60 -9.57 9.99 -6.99
N ALA A 61 -10.86 10.33 -6.91
CA ALA A 61 -11.82 9.64 -6.07
C ALA A 61 -11.90 8.15 -6.42
N GLU A 62 -11.94 7.79 -7.70
CA GLU A 62 -11.92 6.40 -8.17
C GLU A 62 -10.64 5.66 -7.71
N MET A 63 -9.46 6.28 -7.84
CA MET A 63 -8.21 5.71 -7.35
C MET A 63 -8.21 5.49 -5.84
N ILE A 64 -8.74 6.44 -5.07
CA ILE A 64 -8.85 6.32 -3.60
C ILE A 64 -9.82 5.18 -3.25
N GLU A 65 -10.98 5.11 -3.90
CA GLU A 65 -11.98 4.07 -3.65
C GLU A 65 -11.41 2.68 -3.94
N ASP A 66 -10.73 2.49 -5.08
CA ASP A 66 -10.09 1.23 -5.44
C ASP A 66 -8.97 0.83 -4.45
N SER A 67 -8.22 1.82 -3.97
CA SER A 67 -7.18 1.61 -2.96
C SER A 67 -7.79 1.11 -1.65
N LEU A 68 -8.85 1.75 -1.17
CA LEU A 68 -9.62 1.36 0.03
C LEU A 68 -10.31 0.00 -0.15
N ALA A 69 -10.73 -0.33 -1.38
CA ALA A 69 -11.35 -1.60 -1.72
C ALA A 69 -10.35 -2.77 -1.85
N THR A 70 -9.05 -2.52 -1.71
CA THR A 70 -8.06 -3.60 -1.75
C THR A 70 -8.16 -4.46 -0.48
N PRO A 71 -8.17 -5.82 -0.58
CA PRO A 71 -8.31 -6.70 0.59
C PRO A 71 -7.28 -6.47 1.69
N THR A 72 -6.08 -6.01 1.33
CA THR A 72 -4.98 -5.72 2.26
C THR A 72 -5.23 -4.47 3.09
N ILE A 73 -5.80 -3.41 2.50
CA ILE A 73 -6.20 -2.19 3.22
C ILE A 73 -7.43 -2.46 4.09
N ARG A 74 -8.42 -3.21 3.60
CA ARG A 74 -9.58 -3.62 4.42
C ARG A 74 -9.22 -4.48 5.63
N ALA A 75 -8.05 -5.12 5.63
CA ALA A 75 -7.56 -5.91 6.75
C ALA A 75 -6.80 -5.08 7.79
N TRP A 76 -6.63 -3.78 7.58
CA TRP A 76 -6.06 -2.88 8.58
C TRP A 76 -7.03 -2.72 9.76
N PRO A 77 -6.54 -2.43 10.97
CA PRO A 77 -7.36 -2.14 12.15
C PRO A 77 -8.11 -0.80 12.07
N ILE A 78 -7.98 -0.08 10.96
CA ILE A 78 -8.69 1.17 10.67
C ILE A 78 -9.51 1.03 9.39
N SER A 79 -10.57 1.82 9.27
CA SER A 79 -11.42 1.89 8.08
C SER A 79 -11.53 3.34 7.60
N PRO A 80 -10.46 3.90 7.01
CA PRO A 80 -10.47 5.28 6.55
C PRO A 80 -11.48 5.48 5.42
N THR A 81 -12.19 6.60 5.43
CA THR A 81 -13.13 6.97 4.36
C THR A 81 -12.41 7.62 3.18
N GLN A 82 -13.10 7.74 2.05
CA GLN A 82 -12.54 8.41 0.87
C GLN A 82 -12.23 9.88 1.17
N GLU A 83 -13.12 10.54 1.93
CA GLU A 83 -12.97 11.93 2.35
C GLU A 83 -11.77 12.09 3.29
N GLU A 84 -11.62 11.22 4.29
CA GLU A 84 -10.47 11.27 5.22
C GLU A 84 -9.13 11.10 4.50
N VAL A 85 -9.07 10.19 3.51
CA VAL A 85 -7.86 10.02 2.70
C VAL A 85 -7.60 11.28 1.89
N ARG A 86 -8.63 11.85 1.25
CA ARG A 86 -8.47 13.05 0.45
C ARG A 86 -8.03 14.25 1.30
N ASP A 87 -8.64 14.46 2.45
CA ASP A 87 -8.31 15.58 3.34
C ASP A 87 -6.86 15.50 3.85
N GLU A 88 -6.31 14.29 3.97
CA GLU A 88 -4.92 14.05 4.36
C GLU A 88 -3.91 14.27 3.21
N MET A 89 -4.36 14.25 1.96
CA MET A 89 -3.51 14.42 0.78
C MET A 89 -3.16 15.88 0.52
N GLN A 90 -1.90 16.15 0.21
CA GLN A 90 -1.46 17.50 -0.18
C GLN A 90 -1.59 17.75 -1.69
N GLU A 91 -1.40 16.71 -2.50
CA GLU A 91 -1.39 16.78 -3.96
C GLU A 91 -2.17 15.60 -4.54
N PRO A 92 -2.83 15.75 -5.71
CA PRO A 92 -3.61 14.70 -6.33
C PRO A 92 -2.70 13.69 -7.04
N THR A 93 -1.90 12.94 -6.28
CA THR A 93 -0.95 11.96 -6.81
C THR A 93 -1.08 10.62 -6.09
N PHE A 94 -0.64 9.55 -6.77
CA PHE A 94 -0.52 8.25 -6.13
C PHE A 94 0.38 8.29 -4.88
N ALA A 95 1.49 9.05 -4.95
CA ALA A 95 2.42 9.17 -3.83
C ALA A 95 1.75 9.79 -2.59
N GLU A 96 0.96 10.84 -2.76
CA GLU A 96 0.26 11.44 -1.64
C GLU A 96 -0.91 10.59 -1.16
N MET A 97 -1.67 9.91 -2.03
CA MET A 97 -2.70 8.95 -1.59
C MET A 97 -2.07 7.83 -0.75
N TYR A 98 -0.95 7.29 -1.23
CA TYR A 98 -0.22 6.25 -0.53
C TYR A 98 0.28 6.74 0.83
N ALA A 99 0.86 7.95 0.89
CA ALA A 99 1.33 8.54 2.14
C ALA A 99 0.16 8.84 3.10
N ALA A 100 -0.94 9.41 2.60
CA ALA A 100 -2.14 9.73 3.35
C ALA A 100 -2.71 8.51 4.08
N LEU A 101 -2.87 7.37 3.40
CA LEU A 101 -3.30 6.13 4.05
C LEU A 101 -2.38 5.72 5.21
N HIS A 102 -1.06 5.82 5.02
CA HIS A 102 -0.10 5.47 6.06
C HIS A 102 -0.06 6.50 7.21
N ARG A 103 -0.26 7.79 6.92
CA ARG A 103 -0.41 8.87 7.92
C ARG A 103 -1.66 8.65 8.77
N LEU A 104 -2.79 8.30 8.16
CA LEU A 104 -4.03 7.98 8.89
C LEU A 104 -3.84 6.80 9.85
N TYR A 105 -3.15 5.75 9.41
CA TYR A 105 -2.77 4.64 10.31
C TYR A 105 -1.81 5.09 11.43
N ALA A 106 -0.84 5.94 11.13
CA ALA A 106 0.06 6.47 12.15
C ALA A 106 -0.70 7.32 13.18
N LYS A 107 -1.63 8.17 12.74
CA LYS A 107 -2.48 9.00 13.59
C LYS A 107 -3.39 8.17 14.49
N SER A 108 -4.00 7.09 13.99
CA SER A 108 -4.84 6.20 14.81
C SER A 108 -4.05 5.52 15.93
N GLU A 109 -2.74 5.33 15.72
CA GLU A 109 -1.81 4.75 16.69
C GLU A 109 -1.12 5.82 17.57
N GLY A 110 -1.38 7.11 17.34
CA GLY A 110 -0.73 8.23 18.03
C GLY A 110 0.75 8.42 17.69
N LYS A 111 1.19 7.97 16.52
CA LYS A 111 2.59 7.97 16.07
C LYS A 111 2.84 9.05 15.01
N GLU A 112 4.01 9.69 15.08
CA GLU A 112 4.35 10.81 14.20
C GLU A 112 4.83 10.37 12.81
N ARG A 113 5.50 9.22 12.72
CA ARG A 113 6.11 8.74 11.48
C ARG A 113 5.43 7.48 11.02
N TRP A 114 5.46 7.28 9.71
CA TRP A 114 5.01 6.07 9.08
C TRP A 114 6.16 5.36 8.35
N GLY A 115 6.03 4.05 8.27
CA GLY A 115 6.88 3.18 7.48
C GLY A 115 6.02 2.23 6.69
N GLU A 116 6.65 1.56 5.74
CA GLU A 116 5.99 0.55 4.95
C GLU A 116 6.85 -0.71 4.86
N LYS A 117 6.14 -1.83 4.94
CA LYS A 117 6.70 -3.13 4.67
C LYS A 117 5.71 -3.91 3.82
N THR A 118 5.95 -3.95 2.51
CA THR A 118 5.38 -4.96 1.62
C THR A 118 6.49 -5.81 1.02
N PRO A 119 6.37 -7.16 1.04
CA PRO A 119 7.27 -8.01 0.25
C PRO A 119 7.29 -7.52 -1.20
N ARG A 120 8.46 -7.49 -1.85
CA ARG A 120 8.62 -7.04 -3.24
C ARG A 120 8.50 -5.54 -3.51
N VAL A 121 8.34 -4.70 -2.48
CA VAL A 121 8.54 -3.24 -2.63
C VAL A 121 9.91 -2.91 -3.24
N CYS A 122 10.88 -3.83 -3.10
CA CYS A 122 12.18 -3.77 -3.76
C CYS A 122 12.14 -3.55 -5.28
N PHE A 123 11.08 -3.97 -5.98
CA PHE A 123 10.94 -3.78 -7.42
C PHE A 123 10.55 -2.36 -7.82
N TYR A 124 9.96 -1.58 -6.90
CA TYR A 124 9.51 -0.20 -7.12
C TYR A 124 10.41 0.81 -6.41
N MET A 125 11.62 0.42 -6.01
CA MET A 125 12.49 1.26 -5.18
C MET A 125 12.99 2.52 -5.90
N GLU A 126 13.13 2.47 -7.21
CA GLU A 126 13.52 3.65 -8.00
C GLU A 126 12.35 4.63 -8.05
N ASP A 127 11.15 4.12 -8.34
CA ASP A 127 9.93 4.92 -8.34
C ASP A 127 9.64 5.53 -6.96
N LEU A 128 9.75 4.74 -5.89
CA LEU A 128 9.53 5.21 -4.51
C LEU A 128 10.56 6.24 -4.06
N LYS A 129 11.82 6.14 -4.51
CA LYS A 129 12.81 7.20 -4.27
C LYS A 129 12.47 8.48 -5.02
N SER A 130 11.95 8.35 -6.24
CA SER A 130 11.50 9.50 -7.00
C SER A 130 10.29 10.16 -6.35
N MET A 131 9.38 9.39 -5.76
CA MET A 131 8.22 9.89 -5.02
C MET A 131 8.59 10.48 -3.65
N TYR A 132 9.55 9.86 -2.95
CA TYR A 132 9.98 10.23 -1.59
C TYR A 132 11.51 10.36 -1.52
N PRO A 133 12.09 11.50 -1.95
CA PRO A 133 13.53 11.69 -1.95
C PRO A 133 14.16 11.60 -0.55
N GLY A 134 13.41 11.93 0.50
CA GLY A 134 13.84 11.87 1.91
C GLY A 134 13.73 10.50 2.58
N ALA A 135 13.28 9.46 1.87
CA ALA A 135 12.97 8.16 2.48
C ALA A 135 14.19 7.44 3.08
N VAL A 136 14.02 6.90 4.28
CA VAL A 136 15.05 6.12 4.99
C VAL A 136 14.82 4.63 4.76
N ARG A 137 15.90 3.87 4.52
CA ARG A 137 15.84 2.43 4.20
C ARG A 137 16.51 1.58 5.27
N PRO A 138 15.74 0.90 6.14
CA PRO A 138 16.26 -0.23 6.90
C PRO A 138 16.39 -1.42 5.96
N HIS A 139 17.63 -1.84 5.67
CA HIS A 139 17.89 -3.08 4.94
C HIS A 139 17.94 -4.23 5.94
N HIS A 140 17.10 -5.25 5.76
CA HIS A 140 17.21 -6.49 6.54
C HIS A 140 17.53 -7.68 5.63
N GLN A 141 18.76 -8.20 5.79
CA GLN A 141 19.27 -9.33 5.04
C GLN A 141 19.20 -10.60 5.91
N GLY A 142 18.33 -11.54 5.53
CA GLY A 142 18.40 -12.93 5.99
C GLY A 142 19.23 -13.77 5.00
N ARG A 143 19.99 -14.76 5.51
CA ARG A 143 20.99 -15.63 4.83
C ARG A 143 20.76 -15.90 3.32
N PRO A 144 21.83 -16.05 2.50
CA PRO A 144 21.75 -16.19 1.06
C PRO A 144 21.16 -17.57 0.65
N GLY A 145 19.83 -17.65 0.55
CA GLY A 145 19.13 -18.78 -0.02
C GLY A 145 18.73 -18.49 -1.47
N ARG A 146 19.34 -19.22 -2.42
CA ARG A 146 19.08 -19.31 -3.87
C ARG A 146 18.35 -18.12 -4.53
N ARG A 147 19.11 -17.34 -5.32
CA ARG A 147 18.59 -16.38 -6.31
C ARG A 147 17.40 -16.98 -7.06
N HIS A 148 16.18 -16.60 -6.69
CA HIS A 148 15.03 -16.76 -7.57
C HIS A 148 15.20 -15.74 -8.68
N ARG A 149 15.65 -16.20 -9.86
CA ARG A 149 15.49 -15.44 -11.09
C ARG A 149 13.99 -15.32 -11.31
N HIS A 150 13.40 -14.21 -10.88
CA HIS A 150 12.10 -13.84 -11.39
C HIS A 150 12.29 -13.42 -12.84
N ARG A 151 11.63 -14.14 -13.76
CA ARG A 151 11.34 -13.61 -15.10
C ARG A 151 10.81 -12.20 -14.87
N ARG A 152 11.33 -11.21 -15.62
CA ARG A 152 10.63 -9.92 -15.77
C ARG A 152 9.15 -10.27 -15.98
N PHE A 153 8.28 -9.84 -15.07
CA PHE A 153 6.83 -10.01 -15.23
C PHE A 153 6.39 -9.06 -16.36
N ARG A 154 6.79 -9.38 -17.59
CA ARG A 154 6.23 -8.83 -18.81
C ARG A 154 4.92 -9.55 -19.19
N ALA A 155 4.49 -10.52 -18.37
CA ALA A 155 3.37 -11.42 -18.63
C ALA A 155 2.30 -11.39 -17.51
N VAL A 156 2.12 -10.27 -16.82
CA VAL A 156 0.83 -9.90 -16.20
C VAL A 156 0.14 -8.78 -16.99
N ALA A 157 0.84 -8.17 -17.95
CA ALA A 157 0.30 -7.20 -18.89
C ALA A 157 -0.64 -7.81 -19.96
N GLU A 158 -0.80 -9.14 -20.00
CA GLU A 158 -1.67 -9.85 -20.96
C GLU A 158 -2.92 -10.47 -20.33
N GLN A 159 -3.24 -10.15 -19.07
CA GLN A 159 -4.64 -10.17 -18.68
C GLN A 159 -5.12 -8.72 -18.68
N PRO A 160 -5.91 -8.32 -19.70
CA PRO A 160 -6.49 -7.00 -19.67
C PRO A 160 -7.42 -6.96 -18.46
N LEU A 161 -7.09 -6.14 -17.46
CA LEU A 161 -8.07 -5.53 -16.56
C LEU A 161 -8.91 -4.52 -17.36
N ARG A 162 -9.42 -4.92 -18.53
CA ARG A 162 -10.31 -4.11 -19.37
C ARG A 162 -11.76 -4.19 -18.92
N ASP A 163 -12.10 -5.15 -18.07
CA ASP A 163 -13.45 -5.25 -17.55
C ASP A 163 -13.55 -4.62 -16.16
N ARG A 164 -14.13 -3.40 -16.14
CA ARG A 164 -14.74 -2.72 -14.98
C ARG A 164 -15.56 -3.64 -14.05
N ARG A 165 -15.95 -4.84 -14.53
CA ARG A 165 -16.72 -5.86 -13.80
C ARG A 165 -15.90 -6.75 -12.86
N ARG A 166 -14.55 -6.73 -12.86
CA ARG A 166 -13.73 -7.63 -12.00
C ARG A 166 -13.38 -7.07 -10.63
N LEU A 167 -13.18 -5.76 -10.48
CA LEU A 167 -13.05 -5.14 -9.14
C LEU A 167 -14.36 -5.31 -8.33
N ALA A 168 -15.51 -5.25 -9.00
CA ALA A 168 -16.82 -5.57 -8.41
C ALA A 168 -16.92 -7.02 -7.85
N ARG A 169 -16.10 -7.96 -8.33
CA ARG A 169 -16.04 -9.36 -7.82
C ARG A 169 -15.11 -9.54 -6.62
N LEU A 170 -14.35 -8.51 -6.23
CA LEU A 170 -13.60 -8.47 -4.98
C LEU A 170 -14.44 -7.90 -3.82
N ARG A 171 -15.73 -7.59 -4.06
CA ARG A 171 -16.73 -7.45 -3.00
C ARG A 171 -17.11 -8.86 -2.52
N PRO A 172 -16.76 -9.28 -1.29
CA PRO A 172 -17.36 -10.49 -0.75
C PRO A 172 -18.88 -10.29 -0.63
N ASP A 173 -19.66 -11.29 -1.06
CA ASP A 173 -21.10 -11.37 -0.83
C ASP A 173 -21.39 -11.05 0.64
N ARG A 174 -22.27 -10.05 0.87
CA ARG A 174 -22.77 -9.69 2.21
C ARG A 174 -23.64 -10.79 2.86
N GLU A 175 -23.80 -11.96 2.23
CA GLU A 175 -24.74 -13.00 2.67
C GLU A 175 -24.12 -14.35 3.08
N ARG A 176 -22.81 -14.46 3.35
CA ARG A 176 -22.19 -15.73 3.79
C ARG A 176 -21.73 -15.82 5.25
N PHE A 177 -22.11 -14.86 6.10
CA PHE A 177 -21.98 -14.99 7.55
C PHE A 177 -23.32 -14.69 8.23
N GLY A 178 -24.33 -15.48 7.89
CA GLY A 178 -25.55 -15.65 8.69
C GLY A 178 -25.70 -17.14 8.99
N GLU A 179 -25.98 -17.45 10.26
CA GLU A 179 -26.22 -18.79 10.82
C GLU A 179 -25.03 -19.74 10.94
N LYS A 180 -24.44 -19.76 12.14
CA LYS A 180 -24.50 -20.93 13.03
C LYS A 180 -24.17 -20.50 14.46
N ALA A 181 -25.20 -20.15 15.21
CA ALA A 181 -25.19 -20.13 16.67
C ALA A 181 -26.35 -21.02 17.13
N GLY A 182 -26.05 -22.01 18.00
CA GLY A 182 -27.06 -22.76 18.73
C GLY A 182 -27.10 -24.25 18.43
N ALA A 183 -26.19 -25.00 19.05
CA ALA A 183 -26.47 -26.32 19.64
C ALA A 183 -25.49 -26.51 20.81
#